data_AF-A0A478FQ46-F1
#
_entry.id   AF-A0A478FQ46-F1
#
_cell.length_a   1.000
_cell.length_b   1.000
_cell.length_c   1.000
_cell.angle_alpha   90.00
_cell.angle_beta   90.00
_cell.angle_gamma   90.00
#
_symmetry.space_group_name_H-M   'P 1'
#
loop_
_entity.id
_entity.type
_entity.pdbx_description
1 polymer ?
#
loop_
_entity_poly.entity_id
_entity_poly.type
_entity_poly.pdbx_seq_one_letter_code
_entity_poly.pdbx_strand_id
1 'polypeptide(L)'
;MSSPLLITTLAFFVVGGVGTMIAYFAGAFDTSSVRTDGKYSNFHEYVMYGGKFNYIGNKKKPPTVDDVKKLLNDPSKGGNYLRFLDENIRRMDFPVAYGFVSKPRVYEAKTDTNAFNATAEYVNRWCNWTKGYPLLPIKMQFTDEQLKKIPFWDTFENACLEAI
;
A
#
# COMPACT_ATOMS: atom_id res chain seq x y z
N MET A 1 -60.18 13.49 -0.65
CA MET A 1 -58.97 14.29 -0.90
C MET A 1 -57.87 13.33 -1.35
N SER A 2 -57.36 13.61 -2.55
CA SER A 2 -56.09 13.22 -3.20
C SER A 2 -55.21 12.11 -2.59
N SER A 3 -54.95 11.06 -3.39
CA SER A 3 -53.65 10.34 -3.46
C SER A 3 -52.56 11.31 -4.03
N PRO A 4 -51.21 11.12 -3.90
CA PRO A 4 -50.51 9.87 -4.28
C PRO A 4 -49.07 9.55 -3.71
N LEU A 5 -48.61 8.33 -4.03
CA LEU A 5 -47.26 7.89 -4.50
C LEU A 5 -45.94 8.05 -3.68
N LEU A 6 -45.25 6.89 -3.52
CA LEU A 6 -43.85 6.56 -3.92
C LEU A 6 -42.69 7.28 -3.16
N ILE A 7 -41.62 6.62 -2.66
CA ILE A 7 -40.52 5.97 -3.39
C ILE A 7 -39.67 5.12 -2.41
N THR A 8 -39.28 3.94 -2.89
CA THR A 8 -38.21 3.03 -2.45
C THR A 8 -36.80 3.64 -2.47
N THR A 9 -35.97 3.34 -1.47
CA THR A 9 -34.55 2.97 -1.72
C THR A 9 -33.98 2.13 -0.57
N LEU A 10 -33.72 0.86 -0.89
CA LEU A 10 -32.69 0.06 -0.26
C LEU A 10 -31.33 0.75 -0.46
N ALA A 11 -30.56 0.95 0.61
CA ALA A 11 -29.14 1.20 0.51
C ALA A 11 -28.39 0.10 1.27
N PHE A 12 -27.95 -0.89 0.50
CA PHE A 12 -26.96 -1.88 0.88
C PHE A 12 -25.68 -1.17 1.32
N PHE A 13 -25.27 -1.33 2.58
CA PHE A 13 -23.84 -1.24 2.93
C PHE A 13 -23.26 -2.65 2.93
N VAL A 14 -22.96 -3.12 1.72
CA VAL A 14 -22.02 -4.21 1.48
C VAL A 14 -20.76 -3.60 0.86
N VAL A 15 -19.81 -3.28 1.73
CA VAL A 15 -18.36 -3.26 1.44
C VAL A 15 -17.76 -3.72 2.77
N GLY A 16 -17.45 -5.00 2.99
CA GLY A 16 -16.52 -5.79 2.21
C GLY A 16 -15.11 -5.54 2.76
N GLY A 17 -14.67 -6.35 3.72
CA GLY A 17 -13.27 -6.42 4.16
C GLY A 17 -13.01 -5.87 5.56
N VAL A 18 -12.73 -6.80 6.48
CA VAL A 18 -12.42 -6.58 7.90
C VAL A 18 -11.06 -5.88 8.02
N GLY A 19 -11.07 -4.55 8.14
CA GLY A 19 -9.88 -3.76 8.46
C GLY A 19 -9.57 -3.78 9.95
N THR A 20 -9.02 -4.88 10.48
CA THR A 20 -8.30 -4.81 11.76
C THR A 20 -6.91 -4.23 11.51
N MET A 21 -6.86 -2.90 11.38
CA MET A 21 -5.60 -2.17 11.38
C MET A 21 -4.91 -2.33 12.73
N ILE A 22 -3.62 -2.60 12.64
CA ILE A 22 -2.68 -2.85 13.72
C ILE A 22 -2.66 -1.65 14.68
N ALA A 23 -2.64 -1.93 15.99
CA ALA A 23 -2.71 -0.93 17.05
C ALA A 23 -1.60 0.13 16.91
N TYR A 24 -2.03 1.40 16.87
CA TYR A 24 -1.19 2.59 16.89
C TYR A 24 -0.38 2.64 18.20
N PHE A 25 0.92 2.40 18.13
CA PHE A 25 1.85 2.83 19.17
C PHE A 25 2.44 4.18 18.75
N ALA A 26 2.12 5.22 19.52
CA ALA A 26 2.72 6.55 19.39
C ALA A 26 4.17 6.49 19.92
N GLY A 27 5.11 6.07 19.08
CA GLY A 27 6.56 6.19 19.31
C GLY A 27 7.06 7.55 18.85
N ALA A 28 7.90 8.20 19.66
CA ALA A 28 8.43 9.53 19.40
C ALA A 28 9.14 9.63 18.03
N PHE A 29 8.57 10.43 17.14
CA PHE A 29 9.07 10.65 15.79
C PHE A 29 10.42 11.40 15.83
N ASP A 30 11.39 10.96 15.05
CA ASP A 30 12.58 11.75 14.75
C ASP A 30 12.16 12.93 13.83
N THR A 31 11.76 14.03 14.47
CA THR A 31 11.15 15.21 13.80
C THR A 31 12.13 15.97 12.91
N SER A 32 13.41 15.61 12.90
CA SER A 32 14.45 16.29 12.12
C SER A 32 14.23 16.23 10.61
N SER A 33 13.46 15.24 10.12
CA SER A 33 13.13 15.07 8.71
C SER A 33 11.69 15.47 8.36
N VAL A 34 10.87 15.86 9.34
CA VAL A 34 9.43 16.06 9.12
C VAL A 34 9.18 17.40 8.46
N ARG A 35 8.44 17.40 7.34
CA ARG A 35 8.04 18.63 6.67
C ARG A 35 6.99 19.36 7.51
N THR A 36 7.25 20.61 7.86
CA THR A 36 6.38 21.41 8.74
C THR A 36 5.12 21.92 8.04
N ASP A 37 5.09 21.94 6.71
CA ASP A 37 3.92 22.31 5.91
C ASP A 37 2.94 21.14 5.70
N GLY A 38 3.32 19.90 6.08
CA GLY A 38 2.49 18.70 5.96
C GLY A 38 2.06 18.42 4.53
N LYS A 39 2.89 18.80 3.54
CA LYS A 39 2.55 18.76 2.12
C LYS A 39 3.55 17.95 1.31
N TYR A 40 3.01 17.08 0.45
CA TYR A 40 3.78 16.09 -0.31
C TYR A 40 3.27 16.02 -1.75
N SER A 41 4.17 15.89 -2.70
CA SER A 41 3.86 15.74 -4.12
C SER A 41 3.47 14.32 -4.49
N ASN A 42 3.95 13.32 -3.74
CA ASN A 42 3.69 11.91 -3.97
C ASN A 42 3.88 11.07 -2.69
N PHE A 43 3.56 9.79 -2.80
CA PHE A 43 3.68 8.81 -1.71
C PHE A 43 5.12 8.71 -1.21
N HIS A 44 6.13 8.73 -2.09
CA HIS A 44 7.53 8.69 -1.68
C HIS A 44 7.90 9.86 -0.78
N GLU A 45 7.52 11.08 -1.18
CA GLU A 45 7.78 12.28 -0.38
C GLU A 45 7.10 12.22 0.99
N TYR A 46 5.90 11.63 1.05
CA TYR A 46 5.21 11.35 2.31
C TYR A 46 5.96 10.34 3.19
N VAL A 47 6.49 9.24 2.64
CA VAL A 47 7.30 8.30 3.44
C VAL A 47 8.55 8.99 3.97
N MET A 48 9.20 9.81 3.13
CA MET A 48 10.45 10.48 3.48
C MET A 48 10.31 11.55 4.56
N TYR A 49 9.19 12.28 4.57
CA TYR A 49 9.03 13.50 5.38
C TYR A 49 7.74 13.53 6.23
N GLY A 50 6.90 12.49 6.17
CA GLY A 50 5.67 12.39 6.97
C GLY A 50 5.89 11.81 8.36
N GLY A 51 7.03 11.15 8.58
CA GLY A 51 7.43 10.62 9.88
C GLY A 51 6.64 9.41 10.37
N LYS A 52 5.60 8.96 9.66
CA LYS A 52 4.69 7.90 10.13
C LYS A 52 5.07 6.48 9.68
N PHE A 53 5.83 6.37 8.59
CA PHE A 53 6.13 5.09 7.96
C PHE A 53 7.56 5.05 7.45
N ASN A 54 8.15 3.85 7.44
CA ASN A 54 9.31 3.51 6.62
C ASN A 54 8.85 2.60 5.48
N TYR A 55 9.70 2.43 4.46
CA TYR A 55 9.52 1.29 3.57
C TYR A 55 9.92 0.00 4.28
N ILE A 56 9.32 -1.12 3.91
CA ILE A 56 9.70 -2.44 4.43
C ILE A 56 11.20 -2.65 4.24
N GLY A 57 11.91 -2.88 5.36
CA GLY A 57 13.35 -3.17 5.37
C GLY A 57 14.24 -1.96 5.08
N ASN A 58 13.70 -0.77 4.82
CA ASN A 58 14.49 0.43 4.51
C ASN A 58 13.77 1.73 4.89
N LYS A 59 14.48 2.66 5.54
CA LYS A 59 13.87 3.95 5.94
C LYS A 59 13.43 4.83 4.77
N LYS A 60 14.21 4.86 3.68
CA LYS A 60 14.13 5.95 2.68
C LYS A 60 14.09 5.46 1.24
N LYS A 61 14.06 4.16 1.00
CA LYS A 61 14.04 3.58 -0.34
C LYS A 61 12.97 2.50 -0.42
N PRO A 62 12.26 2.37 -1.56
CA PRO A 62 11.32 1.27 -1.76
C PRO A 62 11.95 -0.08 -1.42
N PRO A 63 11.15 -1.04 -0.94
CA PRO A 63 11.66 -2.34 -0.52
C PRO A 63 12.37 -3.01 -1.68
N THR A 64 13.51 -3.63 -1.42
CA THR A 64 14.18 -4.52 -2.38
C THR A 64 13.46 -5.86 -2.46
N VAL A 65 13.82 -6.69 -3.44
CA VAL A 65 13.32 -8.07 -3.52
C VAL A 65 13.61 -8.83 -2.21
N ASP A 66 14.81 -8.66 -1.66
CA ASP A 66 15.21 -9.34 -0.42
C ASP A 66 14.46 -8.83 0.82
N ASP A 67 14.10 -7.54 0.86
CA ASP A 67 13.28 -6.99 1.95
C ASP A 67 11.88 -7.61 1.93
N VAL A 68 11.29 -7.74 0.75
CA VAL A 68 10.00 -8.43 0.60
C VAL A 68 10.12 -9.91 0.97
N LYS A 69 11.17 -10.61 0.53
CA LYS A 69 11.43 -12.01 0.91
C LYS A 69 11.55 -12.20 2.41
N LYS A 70 12.28 -11.30 3.09
CA LYS A 70 12.41 -11.32 4.56
C LYS A 70 11.04 -11.18 5.22
N LEU A 71 10.20 -10.25 4.76
CA LEU A 71 8.86 -10.08 5.31
C LEU A 71 7.96 -11.28 5.04
N LEU A 72 8.01 -11.88 3.84
CA LEU A 72 7.27 -13.10 3.51
C LEU A 72 7.63 -14.28 4.42
N ASN A 73 8.90 -14.37 4.83
CA ASN A 73 9.42 -15.39 5.74
C ASN A 73 9.32 -15.02 7.22
N ASP A 74 8.86 -13.81 7.56
CA ASP A 74 8.72 -13.40 8.95
C ASP A 74 7.62 -14.23 9.63
N PRO A 75 7.92 -14.96 10.72
CA PRO A 75 6.95 -15.84 11.37
C PRO A 75 5.80 -15.08 12.05
N SER A 76 6.00 -13.80 12.38
CA SER A 76 5.00 -12.96 13.04
C SER A 76 4.14 -12.17 12.06
N LYS A 77 4.70 -11.76 10.92
CA LYS A 77 4.03 -10.86 9.95
C LYS A 77 3.76 -11.50 8.59
N GLY A 78 4.59 -12.46 8.16
CA GLY A 78 4.58 -13.00 6.80
C GLY A 78 3.27 -13.68 6.42
N GLY A 79 2.62 -14.37 7.36
CA GLY A 79 1.30 -14.97 7.12
C GLY A 79 0.21 -13.95 6.79
N ASN A 80 0.16 -12.84 7.53
CA ASN A 80 -0.80 -11.75 7.27
C ASN A 80 -0.47 -11.01 5.97
N TYR A 81 0.82 -10.79 5.73
CA TYR A 81 1.30 -10.12 4.53
C TYR A 81 0.98 -10.93 3.26
N LEU A 82 1.21 -12.25 3.28
CA LEU A 82 0.83 -13.15 2.19
C LEU A 82 -0.67 -13.13 1.90
N ARG A 83 -1.51 -13.17 2.94
CA ARG A 83 -2.97 -13.10 2.78
C ARG A 83 -3.39 -11.78 2.13
N PHE A 84 -2.85 -10.66 2.61
CA PHE A 84 -3.11 -9.35 2.02
C PHE A 84 -2.71 -9.33 0.54
N LEU A 85 -1.53 -9.86 0.20
CA LEU A 85 -1.07 -9.93 -1.18
C LEU A 85 -1.99 -10.80 -2.03
N ASP A 86 -2.42 -11.97 -1.56
CA ASP A 86 -3.31 -12.86 -2.33
C ASP A 86 -4.64 -12.19 -2.69
N GLU A 87 -5.18 -11.40 -1.75
CA GLU A 87 -6.41 -10.63 -1.95
C GLU A 87 -6.24 -9.43 -2.90
N ASN A 88 -5.05 -8.84 -2.97
CA ASN A 88 -4.83 -7.54 -3.62
C ASN A 88 -3.91 -7.56 -4.86
N ILE A 89 -3.13 -8.62 -5.09
CA ILE A 89 -2.16 -8.72 -6.20
C ILE A 89 -2.83 -8.49 -7.56
N ARG A 90 -4.11 -8.85 -7.69
CA ARG A 90 -4.89 -8.64 -8.91
C ARG A 90 -5.16 -7.17 -9.23
N ARG A 91 -5.11 -6.29 -8.23
CA ARG A 91 -5.30 -4.83 -8.37
C ARG A 91 -3.97 -4.06 -8.42
N MET A 92 -2.86 -4.76 -8.20
CA MET A 92 -1.51 -4.19 -8.19
C MET A 92 -0.93 -4.10 -9.61
N ASP A 93 -1.66 -3.47 -10.54
CA ASP A 93 -1.20 -3.29 -11.92
C ASP A 93 -0.20 -2.14 -12.03
N PHE A 94 0.77 -2.27 -12.95
CA PHE A 94 1.73 -1.22 -13.27
C PHE A 94 2.09 -1.25 -14.78
N PRO A 95 2.50 -0.12 -15.38
CA PRO A 95 2.84 -0.04 -16.79
C PRO A 95 3.99 -0.97 -17.19
N VAL A 96 3.93 -1.53 -18.40
CA VAL A 96 4.96 -2.41 -18.97
C VAL A 96 6.36 -1.79 -18.97
N ALA A 97 6.46 -0.45 -18.97
CA ALA A 97 7.72 0.28 -18.86
C ALA A 97 8.52 -0.05 -17.57
N TYR A 98 7.87 -0.58 -16.52
CA TYR A 98 8.51 -1.05 -15.28
C TYR A 98 8.85 -2.56 -15.31
N GLY A 99 8.75 -3.16 -16.51
CA GLY A 99 9.04 -4.56 -16.81
C GLY A 99 7.79 -5.41 -16.97
N PHE A 100 7.85 -6.41 -17.84
CA PHE A 100 6.81 -7.44 -17.91
C PHE A 100 7.08 -8.49 -16.83
N VAL A 101 6.26 -8.51 -15.79
CA VAL A 101 6.24 -9.58 -14.80
C VAL A 101 4.82 -10.09 -14.70
N SER A 102 4.63 -11.38 -14.94
CA SER A 102 3.35 -12.04 -14.75
C SER A 102 2.92 -11.94 -13.29
N LYS A 103 1.61 -11.69 -13.06
CA LYS A 103 1.05 -11.74 -11.70
C LYS A 103 1.30 -13.14 -11.10
N PRO A 104 1.99 -13.22 -9.94
CA PRO A 104 2.32 -14.50 -9.33
C PRO A 104 1.09 -15.12 -8.65
N ARG A 105 1.16 -16.43 -8.42
CA ARG A 105 0.19 -17.15 -7.60
C ARG A 105 0.63 -17.06 -6.13
N VAL A 106 0.16 -16.01 -5.45
CA VAL A 106 0.61 -15.68 -4.09
C VAL A 106 0.33 -16.81 -3.09
N TYR A 107 -0.82 -17.49 -3.20
CA TYR A 107 -1.15 -18.64 -2.35
C TYR A 107 -0.12 -19.79 -2.40
N GLU A 108 0.63 -19.94 -3.50
CA GLU A 108 1.66 -20.99 -3.65
C GLU A 108 3.00 -20.59 -3.01
N ALA A 109 3.18 -19.30 -2.65
CA ALA A 109 4.46 -18.76 -2.19
C ALA A 109 4.99 -19.37 -0.87
N LYS A 110 4.15 -20.05 -0.07
CA LYS A 110 4.62 -20.76 1.13
C LYS A 110 5.25 -22.12 0.84
N THR A 111 4.90 -22.71 -0.30
CA THR A 111 5.24 -24.10 -0.63
C THR A 111 6.07 -24.22 -1.89
N ASP A 112 6.14 -23.16 -2.71
CA ASP A 112 6.90 -23.10 -3.94
C ASP A 112 7.87 -21.91 -3.95
N THR A 113 9.17 -22.21 -4.03
CA THR A 113 10.26 -21.24 -4.11
C THR A 113 10.15 -20.32 -5.35
N ASN A 114 9.65 -20.82 -6.47
CA ASN A 114 9.45 -20.01 -7.67
C ASN A 114 8.31 -19.00 -7.47
N ALA A 115 7.19 -19.43 -6.91
CA ALA A 115 6.07 -18.55 -6.57
C ALA A 115 6.49 -17.51 -5.50
N PHE A 116 7.30 -17.92 -4.52
CA PHE A 116 7.89 -17.05 -3.52
C PHE A 116 8.75 -15.95 -4.14
N ASN A 117 9.70 -16.33 -5.01
CA ASN A 117 10.58 -15.38 -5.69
C ASN A 117 9.79 -14.43 -6.60
N ALA A 118 8.85 -14.96 -7.38
CA ALA A 118 8.00 -14.16 -8.27
C ALA A 118 7.12 -13.18 -7.50
N THR A 119 6.59 -13.57 -6.32
CA THR A 119 5.84 -12.68 -5.43
C THR A 119 6.70 -11.53 -4.95
N ALA A 120 7.91 -11.80 -4.48
CA ALA A 120 8.81 -10.76 -4.00
C ALA A 120 9.22 -9.78 -5.13
N GLU A 121 9.52 -10.31 -6.32
CA GLU A 121 9.86 -9.49 -7.50
C GLU A 121 8.69 -8.61 -7.95
N TYR A 122 7.48 -9.16 -7.99
CA TYR A 122 6.30 -8.43 -8.41
C TYR A 122 6.01 -7.26 -7.47
N VAL A 123 6.02 -7.51 -6.16
CA VAL A 123 5.77 -6.48 -5.15
C VAL A 123 6.86 -5.41 -5.15
N ASN A 124 8.14 -5.79 -5.23
CA ASN A 124 9.24 -4.84 -5.36
C ASN A 124 9.03 -3.86 -6.53
N ARG A 125 8.63 -4.36 -7.71
CA ARG A 125 8.38 -3.52 -8.89
C ARG A 125 7.18 -2.63 -8.70
N TRP A 126 6.08 -3.18 -8.18
CA TRP A 126 4.88 -2.40 -7.93
C TRP A 126 5.12 -1.29 -6.92
N CYS A 127 5.87 -1.54 -5.84
CA CYS A 127 6.26 -0.51 -4.88
C CYS A 127 7.17 0.56 -5.50
N ASN A 128 8.10 0.16 -6.37
CA ASN A 128 8.99 1.10 -7.06
C ASN A 128 8.24 2.04 -8.02
N TRP A 129 7.19 1.54 -8.67
CA TRP A 129 6.33 2.34 -9.50
C TRP A 129 5.37 3.22 -8.68
N THR A 130 4.66 2.62 -7.72
CA THR A 130 3.58 3.29 -6.97
C THR A 130 4.10 4.39 -6.06
N LYS A 131 5.38 4.35 -5.63
CA LYS A 131 5.96 5.44 -4.83
C LYS A 131 5.83 6.82 -5.47
N GLY A 132 5.78 6.88 -6.81
CA GLY A 132 5.65 8.12 -7.57
C GLY A 132 4.22 8.65 -7.65
N TYR A 133 3.23 7.92 -7.11
CA TYR A 133 1.83 8.33 -7.18
C TYR A 133 1.52 9.47 -6.19
N PRO A 134 0.62 10.40 -6.56
CA PRO A 134 0.01 10.51 -7.89
C PRO A 134 1.01 11.05 -8.93
N LEU A 135 0.92 10.55 -10.16
CA LEU A 135 1.75 11.02 -11.28
C LEU A 135 1.24 12.36 -11.82
N LEU A 136 1.29 13.39 -10.99
CA LEU A 136 0.78 14.73 -11.29
C LEU A 136 1.91 15.70 -11.59
N PRO A 137 1.61 16.81 -12.30
CA PRO A 137 2.60 17.85 -12.54
C PRO A 137 3.21 18.33 -11.21
N ILE A 138 4.53 18.57 -11.26
CA ILE A 138 5.50 18.78 -10.15
C ILE A 138 5.10 19.87 -9.12
N LYS A 139 3.98 20.57 -9.32
CA LYS A 139 3.50 21.67 -8.47
C LYS A 139 2.29 21.32 -7.59
N MET A 140 1.61 20.20 -7.82
CA MET A 140 0.49 19.81 -6.95
C MET A 140 1.03 19.15 -5.69
N GLN A 141 0.60 19.64 -4.53
CA GLN A 141 0.93 19.08 -3.23
C GLN A 141 -0.33 18.69 -2.48
N PHE A 142 -0.22 17.63 -1.70
CA PHE A 142 -1.30 16.99 -0.98
C PHE A 142 -0.97 16.98 0.51
N THR A 143 -1.98 17.23 1.33
CA THR A 143 -1.96 16.88 2.75
C THR A 143 -2.04 15.38 2.94
N ASP A 144 -1.69 14.89 4.14
CA ASP A 144 -1.87 13.48 4.55
C ASP A 144 -3.25 12.94 4.17
N GLU A 145 -4.30 13.66 4.54
CA GLU A 145 -5.69 13.23 4.32
C GLU A 145 -6.06 13.17 2.85
N GLN A 146 -5.46 14.05 2.03
CA GLN A 146 -5.68 14.04 0.59
C GLN A 146 -4.93 12.88 -0.06
N LEU A 147 -3.68 12.60 0.35
CA LEU A 147 -2.92 11.45 -0.14
C LEU A 147 -3.64 10.13 0.15
N LYS A 148 -4.20 9.98 1.35
CA LYS A 148 -4.94 8.78 1.77
C LYS A 148 -6.20 8.51 0.95
N LYS A 149 -6.73 9.52 0.27
CA LYS A 149 -7.89 9.40 -0.63
C LYS A 149 -7.49 9.05 -2.07
N ILE A 150 -6.19 9.05 -2.38
CA ILE A 150 -5.71 8.73 -3.72
C ILE A 150 -5.83 7.21 -3.95
N PRO A 151 -6.26 6.78 -5.15
CA PRO A 151 -6.24 5.38 -5.51
C PRO A 151 -4.88 4.73 -5.22
N PHE A 152 -4.92 3.47 -4.79
CA PHE A 152 -3.74 2.67 -4.43
C PHE A 152 -3.06 3.04 -3.11
N TRP A 153 -3.47 4.11 -2.39
CA TRP A 153 -2.86 4.44 -1.09
C TRP A 153 -2.90 3.24 -0.13
N ASP A 154 -4.09 2.69 0.13
CA ASP A 154 -4.23 1.58 1.08
C ASP A 154 -3.40 0.36 0.66
N THR A 155 -3.37 0.07 -0.64
CA THR A 155 -2.54 -1.02 -1.17
C THR A 155 -1.05 -0.71 -1.02
N PHE A 156 -0.64 0.55 -1.20
CA PHE A 156 0.74 0.99 -1.08
C PHE A 156 1.23 0.95 0.35
N GLU A 157 0.43 1.47 1.28
CA GLU A 157 0.68 1.43 2.71
C GLU A 157 0.92 -0.02 3.18
N ASN A 158 0.02 -0.94 2.82
CA ASN A 158 0.10 -2.32 3.28
C ASN A 158 1.13 -3.18 2.52
N ALA A 159 1.40 -2.89 1.24
CA ALA A 159 2.33 -3.68 0.42
C ALA A 159 3.79 -3.20 0.54
N CYS A 160 4.02 -1.92 0.86
CA CYS A 160 5.35 -1.32 0.71
C CYS A 160 5.90 -0.73 2.00
N LEU A 161 5.05 -0.44 2.99
CA LEU A 161 5.43 0.32 4.18
C LEU A 161 5.33 -0.51 5.46
N GLU A 162 6.07 -0.05 6.46
CA GLU A 162 5.93 -0.47 7.85
C GLU A 162 5.84 0.76 8.75
N ALA A 163 5.01 0.68 9.79
CA ALA A 163 4.92 1.73 10.79
C ALA A 163 6.27 1.87 11.52
N ILE A 164 6.61 3.11 11.89
CA ILE A 164 7.81 3.42 12.70
C ILE A 164 7.53 3.15 14.17
#